data_AF-A0A2S6ACM6-F1
#
_entry.id   AF-A0A2S6ACM6-F1
#
_cell.length_a   1.000
_cell.length_b   1.000
_cell.length_c   1.000
_cell.angle_alpha   90.00
_cell.angle_beta   90.00
_cell.angle_gamma   90.00
#
_symmetry.space_group_name_H-M   'P 1'
#
loop_
_entity.id
_entity.type
_entity.pdbx_description
1 polymer ?
#
loop_
_entity_poly.entity_id
_entity_poly.type
_entity_poly.pdbx_seq_one_letter_code
_entity_poly.pdbx_strand_id
1 'polypeptide(L)'
;MVTNSLPEALIISAVSFIAGVVVGQFVRFRREPSGGRNVLVPELDRRPFSGRWFRLIVVGLFLISTGLIVQFTVDQRACNAEYQRTITLRADAAAASDKALYDIVNGLLTIPQGSPDGRERVQELLRQYQTTYNEKLNSRASNPYPRC
;
A
#
# COMPACT_ATOMS: atom_id res chain seq x y z
N MET A 1 -20.15 -0.45 0.88
CA MET A 1 -19.29 0.14 1.93
C MET A 1 -18.16 0.87 1.22
N VAL A 2 -18.19 2.20 1.21
CA VAL A 2 -17.10 3.01 0.65
C VAL A 2 -16.01 3.04 1.72
N THR A 3 -14.98 2.21 1.56
CA THR A 3 -13.80 2.25 2.40
C THR A 3 -13.01 3.49 2.00
N ASN A 4 -13.34 4.64 2.59
CA ASN A 4 -12.51 5.85 2.48
C ASN A 4 -11.14 5.49 3.04
N SER A 5 -10.19 5.22 2.15
CA SER A 5 -8.81 5.07 2.56
C SER A 5 -8.39 6.40 3.20
N LEU A 6 -7.73 6.34 4.35
CA LEU A 6 -7.19 7.50 5.05
C LEU A 6 -6.51 8.54 4.11
N PRO A 7 -5.75 8.15 3.06
CA PRO A 7 -5.22 9.09 2.07
C PRO A 7 -6.30 9.84 1.26
N GLU A 8 -7.39 9.19 0.87
CA GLU A 8 -8.46 9.81 0.08
C GLU A 8 -9.21 10.88 0.87
N ALA A 9 -9.52 10.59 2.14
CA ALA A 9 -10.11 11.58 3.06
C ALA A 9 -9.16 12.76 3.32
N LEU A 10 -7.86 12.50 3.39
CA LEU A 10 -6.83 13.54 3.59
C LEU A 10 -6.70 14.43 2.35
N ILE A 11 -6.78 13.87 1.14
CA ILE A 11 -6.78 14.64 -0.11
C ILE A 11 -8.04 15.52 -0.20
N ILE A 12 -9.22 14.95 0.04
CA ILE A 12 -10.49 15.71 -0.05
C ILE A 12 -10.52 16.84 0.97
N SER A 13 -10.08 16.58 2.21
CA SER A 13 -10.01 17.62 3.24
C SER A 13 -8.98 18.70 2.91
N ALA A 14 -7.80 18.33 2.39
CA ALA A 14 -6.79 19.29 1.94
C ALA A 14 -7.30 20.18 0.80
N VAL A 15 -7.95 19.59 -0.21
CA VAL A 15 -8.55 20.34 -1.34
C VAL A 15 -9.65 21.27 -0.85
N SER A 16 -10.52 20.81 0.04
CA SER A 16 -11.62 21.61 0.60
C SER A 16 -11.08 22.77 1.45
N PHE A 17 -10.04 22.53 2.24
CA PHE A 17 -9.38 23.57 3.02
C PHE A 17 -8.73 24.64 2.13
N ILE A 18 -7.99 24.23 1.10
CA ILE A 18 -7.36 25.16 0.15
C ILE A 18 -8.42 25.98 -0.58
N ALA A 19 -9.50 25.36 -1.04
CA ALA A 19 -10.61 26.06 -1.68
C ALA A 19 -11.23 27.11 -0.75
N GLY A 20 -11.48 26.76 0.51
CA GLY A 20 -12.00 27.69 1.52
C GLY A 20 -11.06 28.86 1.79
N VAL A 21 -9.75 28.60 1.90
CA VAL A 21 -8.73 29.65 2.08
C VAL A 21 -8.69 30.59 0.86
N VAL A 22 -8.71 30.05 -0.36
CA VAL A 22 -8.68 30.85 -1.59
C VAL A 22 -9.92 31.74 -1.69
N VAL A 23 -11.12 31.20 -1.46
CA VAL A 23 -12.37 31.97 -1.48
C VAL A 23 -12.37 33.06 -0.40
N GLY A 24 -11.88 32.73 0.80
CA GLY A 24 -11.77 33.70 1.90
C GLY A 24 -10.86 34.89 1.61
N GLN A 25 -9.85 34.74 0.74
CA GLN A 25 -8.97 35.87 0.35
C GLN A 25 -9.65 36.88 -0.59
N PHE A 26 -10.74 36.50 -1.25
CA PHE A 26 -11.48 37.43 -2.12
C PHE A 26 -12.41 38.35 -1.35
N VAL A 27 -12.69 38.08 -0.07
CA VAL A 27 -13.61 38.88 0.74
C VAL A 27 -12.82 39.66 1.79
N ARG A 28 -12.82 40.98 1.67
CA ARG A 28 -12.26 41.89 2.66
C ARG A 28 -13.37 42.67 3.33
N PHE A 29 -13.34 42.76 4.65
CA PHE A 29 -14.31 43.58 5.39
C PHE A 29 -13.78 44.99 5.58
N ARG A 30 -14.51 45.96 5.04
CA ARG A 30 -14.24 47.39 5.25
C ARG A 30 -15.21 47.93 6.29
N ARG A 31 -14.70 48.78 7.20
CA ARG A 31 -15.55 49.52 8.14
C ARG A 31 -16.05 50.78 7.44
N GLU A 32 -17.36 50.92 7.34
CA GLU A 32 -18.00 52.09 6.77
C GLU A 32 -18.91 52.74 7.82
N PRO A 33 -18.80 54.04 8.06
CA PRO A 33 -19.67 54.74 8.99
C PRO A 33 -21.04 54.91 8.35
N SER A 34 -22.05 54.23 8.91
CA SER A 34 -23.45 54.37 8.49
C SER A 34 -24.31 54.60 9.73
N GLY A 35 -25.01 55.74 9.76
CA GLY A 35 -25.95 56.08 10.84
C GLY A 35 -25.34 56.13 12.24
N GLY A 36 -24.10 56.61 12.40
CA GLY A 36 -23.43 56.73 13.71
C GLY A 36 -22.83 55.43 14.27
N ARG A 37 -22.86 54.32 13.51
CA ARG A 37 -22.17 53.08 13.85
C ARG A 37 -21.24 52.65 12.72
N ASN A 38 -20.13 52.02 13.07
CA ASN A 38 -19.22 51.40 12.10
C ASN A 38 -19.79 50.03 11.71
N VAL A 39 -20.27 49.89 10.48
CA VAL A 39 -20.78 48.63 9.93
C VAL A 39 -19.67 47.99 9.09
N LEU A 40 -19.51 46.67 9.19
CA LEU A 40 -18.59 45.90 8.35
C LEU A 40 -19.30 45.52 7.06
N VAL A 41 -18.81 46.03 5.94
CA VAL A 41 -19.33 45.72 4.61
C VAL A 41 -18.31 44.83 3.88
N PRO A 42 -18.74 43.69 3.30
CA PRO A 42 -17.86 42.85 2.50
C PRO A 42 -17.57 43.52 1.14
N GLU A 43 -16.29 43.67 0.82
CA GLU A 43 -15.80 44.12 -0.49
C GLU A 43 -14.94 43.02 -1.14
N LEU A 44 -14.97 42.95 -2.47
CA LEU A 44 -14.08 42.08 -3.23
C LEU A 44 -12.65 42.64 -3.25
N ASP A 45 -11.69 41.90 -2.71
CA ASP A 45 -10.28 42.30 -2.75
C ASP A 45 -9.72 42.14 -4.18
N ARG A 46 -9.08 43.20 -4.69
CA ARG A 46 -8.46 43.21 -6.03
C ARG A 46 -7.03 42.68 -6.03
N ARG A 47 -6.43 42.41 -4.87
CA ARG A 47 -5.06 41.85 -4.75
C ARG A 47 -4.98 40.71 -3.72
N PRO A 48 -5.77 39.63 -3.90
CA PRO A 48 -5.98 38.57 -2.91
C PRO A 48 -4.71 37.76 -2.55
N PHE A 49 -3.63 37.84 -3.35
CA PHE A 49 -2.42 37.03 -3.18
C PHE A 49 -1.15 37.83 -2.85
N SER A 50 -1.29 39.10 -2.47
CA SER A 50 -0.14 39.99 -2.25
C SER A 50 0.45 39.92 -0.84
N GLY A 51 -0.25 39.29 0.12
CA GLY A 51 0.16 39.22 1.52
C GLY A 51 1.38 38.32 1.77
N ARG A 52 2.35 38.81 2.55
CA ARG A 52 3.53 38.03 2.99
C ARG A 52 3.12 36.73 3.70
N TRP A 53 2.07 36.77 4.50
CA TRP A 53 1.53 35.61 5.21
C TRP A 53 0.92 34.57 4.28
N PHE A 54 0.20 35.00 3.23
CA PHE A 54 -0.34 34.09 2.22
C PHE A 54 0.79 33.33 1.51
N ARG A 55 1.85 34.02 1.11
CA ARG A 55 3.03 33.39 0.49
C ARG A 55 3.67 32.36 1.41
N LEU A 56 3.83 32.68 2.70
CA LEU A 56 4.38 31.75 3.69
C LEU A 56 3.49 30.52 3.89
N ILE A 57 2.16 30.70 3.94
CA ILE A 57 1.21 29.59 4.06
C ILE A 57 1.29 28.67 2.83
N VAL A 58 1.32 29.24 1.62
CA VAL A 58 1.42 28.46 0.37
C VAL A 58 2.73 27.69 0.31
N VAL A 59 3.86 28.31 0.65
CA VAL A 59 5.17 27.64 0.70
C VAL A 59 5.17 26.53 1.76
N GLY A 60 4.60 26.78 2.94
CA GLY A 60 4.46 25.77 3.99
C GLY A 60 3.61 24.57 3.57
N LEU A 61 2.45 24.82 2.95
CA LEU A 61 1.58 23.78 2.39
C LEU A 61 2.31 22.95 1.32
N PHE A 62 3.07 23.61 0.45
CA PHE A 62 3.84 22.93 -0.59
C PHE A 62 4.91 22.01 0.00
N LEU A 63 5.64 22.48 1.01
CA LEU A 63 6.67 21.67 1.70
C LEU A 63 6.06 20.49 2.45
N ILE A 64 4.96 20.70 3.17
CA ILE A 64 4.25 19.63 3.89
C ILE A 64 3.70 18.60 2.90
N SER A 65 3.04 19.05 1.84
CA SER A 65 2.47 18.17 0.82
C SER A 65 3.56 17.35 0.13
N THR A 66 4.66 17.98 -0.26
CA THR A 66 5.81 17.28 -0.86
C THR A 66 6.40 16.26 0.11
N GLY A 67 6.58 16.63 1.38
CA GLY A 67 7.10 15.73 2.42
C GLY A 67 6.22 14.49 2.61
N LEU A 68 4.90 14.68 2.68
CA LEU A 68 3.94 13.58 2.77
C LEU A 68 4.00 12.66 1.55
N ILE A 69 4.03 13.22 0.33
CA ILE A 69 4.13 12.44 -0.91
C ILE A 69 5.41 11.59 -0.95
N VAL A 70 6.55 12.18 -0.56
CA VAL A 70 7.83 11.45 -0.50
C VAL A 70 7.74 10.31 0.50
N GLN A 71 7.19 10.55 1.69
CA GLN A 71 7.04 9.53 2.72
C GLN A 71 6.14 8.38 2.25
N PHE A 72 4.96 8.69 1.69
CA PHE A 72 4.08 7.68 1.08
C PHE A 72 4.78 6.87 -0.01
N THR A 73 5.61 7.51 -0.83
CA THR A 73 6.35 6.84 -1.90
C THR A 73 7.40 5.87 -1.35
N VAL A 74 8.09 6.25 -0.27
CA VAL A 74 9.09 5.39 0.38
C VAL A 74 8.41 4.17 1.01
N ASP A 75 7.33 4.38 1.75
CA ASP A 75 6.59 3.30 2.41
C ASP A 75 5.99 2.33 1.37
N GLN A 76 5.44 2.85 0.27
CA GLN A 76 4.96 2.03 -0.84
C GLN A 76 6.08 1.22 -1.52
N ARG A 77 7.26 1.81 -1.71
CA ARG A 77 8.40 1.09 -2.31
C ARG A 77 8.88 -0.04 -1.41
N ALA A 78 8.98 0.20 -0.11
CA ALA A 78 9.35 -0.83 0.87
C ALA A 78 8.32 -1.96 0.88
N CYS A 79 7.03 -1.62 0.95
CA CYS A 79 5.94 -2.60 0.89
C CYS A 79 5.97 -3.43 -0.40
N ASN A 80 6.13 -2.79 -1.57
CA ASN A 80 6.18 -3.48 -2.84
C ASN A 80 7.39 -4.43 -2.96
N ALA A 81 8.55 -4.01 -2.46
CA ALA A 81 9.75 -4.85 -2.45
C ALA A 81 9.55 -6.09 -1.57
N GLU A 82 8.94 -5.92 -0.39
CA GLU A 82 8.62 -7.03 0.51
C GLU A 82 7.56 -7.95 -0.08
N TYR A 83 6.53 -7.40 -0.72
CA TYR A 83 5.50 -8.18 -1.40
C TYR A 83 6.07 -9.00 -2.55
N GLN A 84 6.94 -8.41 -3.38
CA GLN A 84 7.65 -9.13 -4.45
C GLN A 84 8.50 -10.27 -3.89
N ARG A 85 9.25 -10.02 -2.81
CA ARG A 85 10.03 -11.05 -2.13
C ARG A 85 9.15 -12.20 -1.63
N THR A 86 7.99 -11.91 -1.04
CA THR A 86 7.09 -12.96 -0.57
C THR A 86 6.47 -13.75 -1.72
N ILE A 87 6.14 -13.10 -2.84
CA ILE A 87 5.68 -13.79 -4.05
C ILE A 87 6.75 -14.75 -4.57
N THR A 88 7.99 -14.31 -4.71
CA THR A 88 9.06 -15.16 -5.26
C THR A 88 9.31 -16.37 -4.38
N LEU A 89 9.40 -16.18 -3.05
CA LEU A 89 9.53 -17.28 -2.09
C LEU A 89 8.38 -18.29 -2.19
N ARG A 90 7.14 -17.81 -2.35
CA ARG A 90 5.96 -18.68 -2.46
C ARG A 90 5.88 -19.39 -3.82
N ALA A 91 6.30 -18.71 -4.89
CA ALA A 91 6.41 -19.28 -6.23
C ALA A 91 7.46 -20.40 -6.26
N ASP A 92 8.64 -20.17 -5.68
CA ASP A 92 9.69 -21.18 -5.55
C ASP A 92 9.22 -22.38 -4.72
N ALA A 93 8.48 -22.12 -3.63
CA ALA A 93 7.88 -23.18 -2.83
C ALA A 93 6.83 -23.98 -3.62
N ALA A 94 6.04 -23.34 -4.48
CA ALA A 94 5.10 -24.02 -5.38
C ALA A 94 5.81 -24.87 -6.42
N ALA A 95 6.79 -24.32 -7.12
CA ALA A 95 7.58 -25.06 -8.11
C ALA A 95 8.26 -26.28 -7.47
N ALA A 96 8.75 -26.17 -6.24
CA ALA A 96 9.32 -27.30 -5.51
C ALA A 96 8.28 -28.36 -5.13
N SER A 97 7.06 -27.97 -4.75
CA SER A 97 5.96 -28.91 -4.50
C SER A 97 5.54 -29.64 -5.78
N ASP A 98 5.47 -28.94 -6.91
CA ASP A 98 5.15 -29.54 -8.21
C ASP A 98 6.24 -30.54 -8.61
N LYS A 99 7.51 -30.16 -8.47
CA LYS A 99 8.64 -31.07 -8.71
C LYS A 99 8.57 -32.31 -7.84
N ALA A 100 8.30 -32.17 -6.54
CA ALA A 100 8.17 -33.31 -5.64
C ALA A 100 7.04 -34.27 -6.06
N LEU A 101 5.92 -33.74 -6.59
CA LEU A 101 4.86 -34.56 -7.15
C LEU A 101 5.32 -35.31 -8.41
N TYR A 102 5.99 -34.61 -9.34
CA TYR A 102 6.59 -35.23 -10.53
C TYR A 102 7.57 -36.34 -10.17
N ASP A 103 8.43 -36.11 -9.17
CA ASP A 103 9.45 -37.07 -8.72
C ASP A 103 8.80 -38.33 -8.13
N ILE A 104 7.71 -38.22 -7.36
CA ILE A 104 6.95 -39.41 -6.93
C ILE A 104 6.38 -40.15 -8.14
N VAL A 105 5.67 -39.45 -9.03
CA VAL A 105 4.97 -40.10 -10.14
C VAL A 105 5.98 -40.86 -11.00
N ASN A 106 7.10 -40.23 -11.34
CA ASN A 106 8.19 -40.90 -12.05
C ASN A 106 8.79 -42.05 -11.24
N GLY A 107 9.06 -41.85 -9.95
CA GLY A 107 9.57 -42.88 -9.05
C GLY A 107 8.65 -44.11 -9.02
N LEU A 108 7.35 -43.92 -8.89
CA LEU A 108 6.35 -44.99 -8.89
C LEU A 108 6.30 -45.74 -10.23
N LEU A 109 6.39 -45.02 -11.35
CA LEU A 109 6.40 -45.62 -12.69
C LEU A 109 7.65 -46.46 -12.95
N THR A 110 8.76 -46.19 -12.27
CA THR A 110 10.00 -46.97 -12.40
C THR A 110 10.03 -48.27 -11.59
N ILE A 111 9.06 -48.48 -10.69
CA ILE A 111 9.02 -49.70 -9.85
C ILE A 111 8.52 -50.88 -10.70
N PRO A 112 9.34 -51.95 -10.89
CA PRO A 112 8.92 -53.10 -11.67
C PRO A 112 7.72 -53.82 -11.03
N GLN A 113 6.76 -54.24 -11.85
CA GLN A 113 5.63 -55.02 -11.36
C GLN A 113 6.12 -56.36 -10.79
N GLY A 114 5.68 -56.70 -9.57
CA GLY A 114 6.11 -57.91 -8.86
C GLY A 114 7.48 -57.80 -8.17
N SER A 115 8.10 -56.62 -8.13
CA SER A 115 9.33 -56.40 -7.37
C SER A 115 9.13 -56.78 -5.90
N PRO A 116 9.98 -57.65 -5.30
CA PRO A 116 9.89 -58.02 -3.89
C PRO A 116 10.01 -56.80 -2.97
N ASP A 117 10.83 -55.82 -3.36
CA ASP A 117 11.04 -54.56 -2.60
C ASP A 117 10.08 -53.42 -3.00
N GLY A 118 9.06 -53.72 -3.81
CA GLY A 118 8.19 -52.69 -4.39
C GLY A 118 7.47 -51.85 -3.33
N ARG A 119 6.99 -52.49 -2.25
CA ARG A 119 6.30 -51.79 -1.15
C ARG A 119 7.22 -50.84 -0.39
N GLU A 120 8.47 -51.23 -0.16
CA GLU A 120 9.43 -50.44 0.59
C GLU A 120 9.86 -49.20 -0.21
N ARG A 121 10.08 -49.37 -1.52
CA ARG A 121 10.33 -48.26 -2.46
C ARG A 121 9.17 -47.26 -2.52
N VAL A 122 7.93 -47.75 -2.57
CA VAL A 122 6.74 -46.86 -2.53
C VAL A 122 6.69 -46.07 -1.23
N GLN A 123 6.90 -46.73 -0.08
CA GLN A 123 6.90 -46.06 1.22
C GLN A 123 7.98 -44.98 1.30
N GLU A 124 9.17 -45.24 0.76
CA GLU A 124 10.26 -44.28 0.76
C GLU A 124 9.94 -43.05 -0.11
N LEU A 125 9.39 -43.25 -1.32
CA LEU A 125 8.94 -42.15 -2.19
C LEU A 125 7.87 -41.29 -1.50
N LEU A 126 6.91 -41.92 -0.84
CA LEU A 126 5.86 -41.20 -0.08
C LEU A 126 6.44 -40.42 1.10
N ARG A 127 7.41 -40.99 1.82
CA ARG A 127 8.09 -40.33 2.95
C ARG A 127 8.88 -39.10 2.48
N GLN A 128 9.61 -39.23 1.38
CA GLN A 128 10.38 -38.11 0.78
C GLN A 128 9.45 -36.97 0.34
N TYR A 129 8.34 -37.30 -0.31
CA TYR A 129 7.35 -36.31 -0.67
C TYR A 129 6.71 -35.64 0.53
N GLN A 130 6.27 -36.40 1.53
CA GLN A 130 5.64 -35.86 2.72
C GLN A 130 6.58 -34.89 3.46
N THR A 131 7.87 -35.24 3.54
CA THR A 131 8.91 -34.39 4.12
C THR A 131 9.04 -33.08 3.35
N THR A 132 9.21 -33.17 2.02
CA THR A 132 9.34 -31.99 1.16
C THR A 132 8.09 -31.11 1.20
N TYR A 133 6.90 -31.72 1.16
CA TYR A 133 5.63 -31.01 1.23
C TYR A 133 5.48 -30.24 2.54
N ASN A 134 5.76 -30.89 3.68
CA ASN A 134 5.67 -30.27 4.99
C ASN A 134 6.68 -29.12 5.17
N GLU A 135 7.91 -29.30 4.70
CA GLU A 135 8.92 -28.23 4.71
C GLU A 135 8.46 -27.00 3.92
N LYS A 136 7.90 -27.20 2.72
CA LYS A 136 7.40 -26.09 1.89
C LYS A 136 6.13 -25.46 2.46
N LEU A 137 5.25 -26.25 3.08
CA LEU A 137 4.09 -25.73 3.81
C LEU A 137 4.54 -24.82 4.97
N ASN A 138 5.49 -25.28 5.77
CA ASN A 138 6.05 -24.51 6.88
C ASN A 138 6.76 -23.25 6.40
N SER A 139 7.49 -23.32 5.28
CA SER A 139 8.12 -22.16 4.64
C SER A 139 7.08 -21.11 4.19
N ARG A 140 5.93 -21.52 3.66
CA ARG A 140 4.83 -20.59 3.31
C ARG A 140 4.19 -19.96 4.55
N ALA A 141 4.01 -20.75 5.61
CA ALA A 141 3.43 -20.28 6.86
C ALA A 141 4.34 -19.26 7.57
N SER A 142 5.67 -19.45 7.52
CA SER A 142 6.64 -18.53 8.10
C SER A 142 6.88 -17.26 7.27
N ASN A 143 6.38 -17.21 6.03
CA ASN A 143 6.46 -16.04 5.14
C ASN A 143 5.05 -15.56 4.73
N PRO A 144 4.31 -14.89 5.65
CA PRO A 144 3.02 -14.29 5.33
C PRO A 144 3.17 -13.09 4.39
N TYR A 145 2.09 -12.71 3.70
CA TYR A 145 2.07 -11.45 2.95
C TYR A 145 2.23 -10.27 3.91
N PRO A 146 3.00 -9.24 3.53
CA PRO A 146 3.15 -8.06 4.36
C PRO A 146 1.79 -7.37 4.50
N ARG A 147 1.53 -6.82 5.69
CA ARG A 147 0.33 -6.04 6.01
C ARG A 147 0.68 -4.56 5.93
N CYS A 148 0.90 -4.15 4.70
CA CYS A 148 0.90 -2.77 4.26
C CYS A 148 -0.29 -2.64 3.27
#